data_AF-A0A2A2H5Z4-F1
#
_entry.id   AF-A0A2A2H5Z4-F1
#
_cell.length_a   1.000
_cell.length_b   1.000
_cell.length_c   1.000
_cell.angle_alpha   90.00
_cell.angle_beta   90.00
_cell.angle_gamma   90.00
#
_symmetry.space_group_name_H-M   'P 1'
#
loop_
_entity.id
_entity.type
_entity.pdbx_description
1 polymer ?
#
loop_
_entity_poly.entity_id
_entity_poly.type
_entity_poly.pdbx_seq_one_letter_code
_entity_poly.pdbx_strand_id
1 'polypeptide(L)'
;MTYVNKTVGTKVTSNEYEKITQLVEAGIYLSNSDFAREAIRDKLRSIEIIKIPEDVDYETAKKEVLGYYEKYQQAYEDEVADDLELDLKLVMQITEELAKEGRLGEV
;
A
#
# COMPACT_ATOMS: atom_id res chain seq x y z
N MET A 1 -17.77 4.09 -0.28
CA MET A 1 -17.16 2.88 0.32
C MET A 1 -16.72 3.24 1.73
N THR A 2 -17.29 2.64 2.78
CA THR A 2 -16.85 2.90 4.15
C THR A 2 -15.53 2.19 4.37
N TYR A 3 -14.45 2.91 4.70
CA TYR A 3 -13.20 2.30 5.13
C TYR A 3 -13.50 1.38 6.32
N VAL A 4 -13.42 0.06 6.14
CA VAL A 4 -13.63 -0.90 7.22
C VAL A 4 -12.33 -0.97 8.00
N ASN A 5 -12.16 -0.04 8.94
CA ASN A 5 -11.07 -0.09 9.91
C ASN A 5 -11.21 -1.33 10.79
N LYS A 6 -10.15 -2.13 10.87
CA LYS A 6 -10.04 -3.26 11.80
C LYS A 6 -8.98 -2.95 12.85
N THR A 7 -9.27 -3.29 14.10
CA THR A 7 -8.35 -3.08 15.22
C THR A 7 -7.46 -4.30 15.40
N VAL A 8 -6.15 -4.08 15.39
CA VAL A 8 -5.14 -5.05 15.85
C VAL A 8 -4.56 -4.52 17.15
N GLY A 9 -4.61 -5.33 18.22
CA GLY A 9 -4.15 -4.93 19.55
C GLY A 9 -3.30 -6.01 20.20
N THR A 10 -2.24 -5.61 20.89
CA THR A 10 -1.38 -6.49 21.69
C THR A 10 -0.82 -5.72 22.89
N LYS A 11 -0.27 -6.45 23.86
CA LYS A 11 0.45 -5.85 25.00
C LYS A 11 1.91 -5.64 24.61
N VAL A 12 2.45 -4.49 24.97
CA VAL A 12 3.88 -4.17 24.91
C VAL A 12 4.43 -4.03 26.33
N THR A 13 5.74 -4.11 26.48
CA THR A 13 6.41 -3.86 27.76
C THR A 13 6.33 -2.39 28.15
N SER A 14 6.49 -2.08 29.44
CA SER A 14 6.52 -0.69 29.93
C SER A 14 7.60 0.14 29.25
N ASN A 15 8.79 -0.43 29.06
CA ASN A 15 9.91 0.22 28.38
C ASN A 15 9.60 0.56 26.91
N GLU A 16 8.94 -0.34 26.18
CA GLU A 16 8.52 -0.07 24.80
C GLU A 16 7.47 1.05 24.77
N TYR A 17 6.48 0.99 25.66
CA TYR A 17 5.46 2.03 25.75
C TYR A 17 6.04 3.42 26.05
N GLU A 18 6.99 3.50 26.99
CA GLU A 18 7.69 4.75 27.31
C GLU A 18 8.46 5.31 26.11
N LYS A 19 9.19 4.46 25.38
CA LYS A 19 9.91 4.88 24.17
C LYS A 19 8.97 5.40 23.09
N ILE A 20 7.85 4.71 22.85
CA ILE A 20 6.84 5.16 21.89
C ILE A 20 6.27 6.52 22.31
N THR A 21 5.98 6.69 23.60
CA THR A 21 5.45 7.95 24.15
C THR A 21 6.43 9.10 23.96
N GLN A 22 7.73 8.89 24.21
CA GLN A 22 8.76 9.91 23.98
C GLN A 22 8.84 10.36 22.52
N LEU A 23 8.65 9.45 21.56
CA LEU A 23 8.63 9.79 20.13
C LEU A 23 7.40 10.65 19.77
N VAL A 24 6.26 10.39 20.40
CA VAL A 24 5.05 11.20 20.22
C VAL A 24 5.23 12.59 20.85
N GLU A 25 5.77 12.67 22.07
CA GLU A 25 6.06 13.92 22.75
C GLU A 25 7.09 14.78 22.01
N ALA A 26 8.05 14.14 21.33
CA ALA A 26 8.99 14.80 20.43
C ALA A 26 8.37 15.27 19.10
N GLY A 27 7.09 14.95 18.84
CA GLY A 27 6.38 15.32 17.62
C GLY A 27 6.77 14.50 16.39
N ILE A 28 7.47 13.37 16.56
CA ILE A 28 7.88 12.49 15.45
C ILE A 28 6.69 11.69 14.92
N TYR A 29 5.76 11.31 15.80
CA TYR A 29 4.51 10.63 15.46
C TYR A 29 3.32 11.36 16.07
N LEU A 30 2.16 11.25 15.42
CA LEU A 30 0.93 11.92 15.87
C LEU A 30 0.33 11.26 17.12
N SER A 31 0.54 9.94 17.29
CA SER A 31 0.03 9.16 18.43
C SER A 31 0.72 7.79 18.50
N ASN A 32 0.49 7.05 19.59
CA ASN A 32 0.93 5.66 19.70
C ASN A 32 0.32 4.76 18.59
N SER A 33 -0.90 5.07 18.16
CA SER A 33 -1.57 4.36 17.05
C SER A 33 -0.95 4.70 15.69
N ASP A 34 -0.42 5.90 15.53
CA ASP A 34 0.30 6.33 14.34
C ASP A 34 1.63 5.58 14.20
N PHE A 35 2.42 5.57 15.28
CA PHE A 35 3.62 4.75 15.40
C PHE A 35 3.35 3.27 15.07
N ALA A 36 2.31 2.69 15.69
CA ALA A 36 1.98 1.28 15.48
C ALA A 36 1.60 0.99 14.01
N ARG A 37 0.88 1.89 13.36
CA ARG A 37 0.51 1.76 11.95
C ARG A 37 1.74 1.77 11.05
N GLU A 38 2.64 2.72 11.27
CA GLU A 38 3.89 2.83 10.49
C GLU A 38 4.79 1.61 10.72
N ALA A 39 4.95 1.15 11.96
CA ALA A 39 5.73 -0.04 12.26
C ALA A 39 5.14 -1.31 11.61
N ILE A 40 3.81 -1.44 11.56
CA ILE A 40 3.14 -2.55 10.87
C ILE A 40 3.41 -2.46 9.36
N ARG A 41 3.25 -1.29 8.74
CA ARG A 41 3.51 -1.07 7.32
C ARG A 41 4.96 -1.35 6.95
N ASP A 42 5.90 -0.80 7.71
CA ASP A 42 7.32 -1.03 7.53
C ASP A 42 7.66 -2.52 7.64
N LYS A 43 7.07 -3.22 8.62
CA LYS A 43 7.30 -4.64 8.77
C LYS A 43 6.71 -5.48 7.65
N LEU A 44 5.51 -5.16 7.18
CA LEU A 44 4.88 -5.80 6.03
C LEU A 44 5.74 -5.59 4.78
N ARG A 45 6.13 -4.35 4.46
CA ARG A 45 7.06 -4.03 3.36
C ARG A 45 8.40 -4.77 3.47
N SER A 46 8.91 -4.97 4.68
CA SER A 46 10.17 -5.71 4.91
C SER A 46 10.06 -7.22 4.69
N ILE A 47 8.83 -7.77 4.77
CA ILE A 47 8.54 -9.20 4.60
C ILE A 47 8.00 -9.49 3.20
N GLU A 48 7.35 -8.51 2.56
CA GLU A 48 6.78 -8.62 1.22
C GLU A 48 7.88 -9.02 0.23
N ILE A 49 7.77 -10.27 -0.22
CA ILE A 49 8.54 -10.82 -1.31
C ILE A 49 8.03 -10.08 -2.54
N ILE A 50 8.73 -9.02 -2.95
CA ILE A 50 8.52 -8.39 -4.25
C ILE A 50 8.45 -9.54 -5.28
N LYS A 51 7.29 -9.72 -5.92
CA LYS A 51 7.17 -10.67 -7.02
C LYS A 51 8.16 -10.24 -8.09
N ILE A 52 9.20 -11.04 -8.28
CA ILE A 52 10.18 -10.79 -9.33
C ILE A 52 9.45 -10.96 -10.68
N PRO A 53 9.60 -10.03 -11.64
CA PRO A 53 8.84 -10.00 -12.90
C PRO A 53 8.86 -11.28 -13.76
N GLU A 54 9.66 -12.29 -13.42
CA GLU A 54 9.64 -13.60 -14.11
C GLU A 54 8.37 -14.43 -13.80
N ASP A 55 7.66 -14.14 -12.71
CA ASP A 55 6.50 -14.94 -12.26
C ASP A 55 5.11 -14.34 -12.60
N VAL A 56 5.05 -13.15 -13.20
CA VAL A 56 3.78 -12.48 -13.55
C VAL A 56 3.78 -12.13 -15.03
N ASP A 57 2.93 -12.79 -15.81
CA ASP A 57 2.71 -12.43 -17.21
C ASP A 57 1.97 -11.08 -17.31
N TYR A 58 2.27 -10.33 -18.37
CA TYR A 58 1.74 -8.97 -18.58
C TYR A 58 0.21 -8.89 -18.56
N GLU A 59 -0.49 -9.92 -19.08
CA GLU A 59 -1.95 -9.93 -19.11
C GLU A 59 -2.54 -10.12 -17.72
N THR A 60 -1.92 -10.96 -16.89
CA THR A 60 -2.27 -11.08 -15.47
C THR A 60 -2.06 -9.77 -14.73
N ALA A 61 -0.90 -9.10 -14.89
CA ALA A 61 -0.65 -7.80 -14.29
C ALA A 61 -1.67 -6.74 -14.75
N LYS A 62 -1.97 -6.68 -16.06
CA LYS A 62 -2.95 -5.75 -16.64
C LYS A 62 -4.35 -5.96 -16.08
N LYS A 63 -4.73 -7.22 -15.85
CA LYS A 63 -6.02 -7.57 -15.22
C LYS A 63 -6.07 -7.17 -13.75
N GLU A 64 -4.98 -7.36 -13.00
CA GLU A 64 -4.91 -6.96 -11.59
C GLU A 64 -4.96 -5.44 -11.43
N VAL A 65 -4.20 -4.69 -12.25
CA VAL A 65 -4.24 -3.21 -12.28
C VAL A 65 -5.64 -2.70 -12.61
N LEU A 66 -6.28 -3.24 -13.65
CA LEU A 66 -7.66 -2.83 -13.97
C LEU A 66 -8.62 -3.15 -12.82
N GLY A 67 -8.54 -4.37 -12.25
CA GLY A 67 -9.40 -4.77 -11.14
C GLY A 67 -9.19 -3.90 -9.89
N TYR A 68 -7.98 -3.39 -9.69
CA TYR A 68 -7.68 -2.41 -8.64
C TYR A 68 -8.42 -1.10 -8.91
N TYR A 69 -8.26 -0.49 -10.09
CA TYR A 69 -8.98 0.74 -10.43
C TYR A 69 -10.51 0.58 -10.45
N GLU A 70 -11.04 -0.57 -10.89
CA GLU A 70 -12.48 -0.86 -10.82
C GLU A 70 -12.98 -0.89 -9.36
N LYS A 71 -12.14 -1.37 -8.43
CA LYS A 71 -12.48 -1.49 -7.01
C LYS A 71 -12.33 -0.18 -6.23
N TYR A 72 -11.34 0.64 -6.55
CA TYR A 72 -10.98 1.83 -5.78
C TYR A 72 -11.31 3.16 -6.49
N GLN A 73 -11.64 3.13 -7.79
CA GLN A 73 -12.03 4.23 -8.68
C GLN A 73 -11.02 5.37 -8.87
N GLN A 74 -10.27 5.75 -7.85
CA GLN A 74 -9.19 6.73 -7.90
C GLN A 74 -8.06 6.26 -6.98
N ALA A 75 -6.91 5.98 -7.58
CA ALA A 75 -5.67 5.61 -6.92
C ALA A 75 -4.51 6.18 -7.75
N TYR A 76 -3.42 6.54 -7.09
CA TYR A 76 -2.20 6.93 -7.81
C TYR A 76 -1.42 5.70 -8.27
N GLU A 77 -0.64 5.80 -9.36
CA GLU A 77 0.08 4.62 -9.88
C GLU A 77 1.10 4.05 -8.89
N ASP A 78 1.65 4.87 -7.99
CA ASP A 78 2.54 4.44 -6.91
C ASP A 78 1.81 3.65 -5.81
N GLU A 79 0.58 4.04 -5.47
CA GLU A 79 -0.28 3.26 -4.57
C GLU A 79 -0.65 1.91 -5.19
N VAL A 80 -0.95 1.88 -6.49
CA VAL A 80 -1.25 0.65 -7.22
C VAL A 80 -0.02 -0.26 -7.32
N ALA A 81 1.15 0.32 -7.57
CA ALA A 81 2.42 -0.41 -7.62
C ALA A 81 2.79 -1.02 -6.26
N ASP A 82 2.65 -0.25 -5.19
CA ASP A 82 2.89 -0.72 -3.82
C ASP A 82 1.89 -1.83 -3.44
N ASP A 83 0.59 -1.62 -3.64
CA ASP A 83 -0.44 -2.57 -3.18
C ASP A 83 -0.53 -3.85 -4.03
N LEU A 84 -0.19 -3.79 -5.32
CA LEU A 84 -0.14 -4.95 -6.21
C LEU A 84 1.25 -5.60 -6.26
N GLU A 85 2.23 -5.01 -5.57
CA GLU A 85 3.64 -5.43 -5.60
C GLU A 85 4.20 -5.51 -7.03
N LEU A 86 3.82 -4.55 -7.88
CA LEU A 86 4.25 -4.44 -9.27
C LEU A 86 5.30 -3.34 -9.42
N ASP A 87 6.17 -3.48 -10.43
CA ASP A 87 7.08 -2.40 -10.80
C ASP A 87 6.29 -1.15 -11.22
N LEU A 88 6.66 0.01 -10.68
CA LEU A 88 5.96 1.27 -10.96
C LEU A 88 5.90 1.59 -12.46
N LYS A 89 6.97 1.31 -13.22
CA LYS A 89 6.95 1.58 -14.67
C LYS A 89 6.00 0.64 -15.38
N LEU A 90 5.90 -0.62 -14.93
CA LEU A 90 4.92 -1.58 -15.45
C LEU A 90 3.49 -1.07 -15.18
N VAL A 91 3.20 -0.60 -13.96
CA VAL A 91 1.88 -0.03 -13.63
C VAL A 91 1.59 1.21 -14.48
N MET A 92 2.52 2.15 -14.62
CA MET A 92 2.34 3.34 -15.47
C MET A 92 2.05 2.96 -16.92
N GLN A 93 2.81 2.00 -17.48
CA GLN A 93 2.60 1.50 -18.84
C GLN A 93 1.21 0.88 -19.02
N ILE A 94 0.79 0.02 -18.09
CA ILE A 94 -0.52 -0.62 -18.10
C ILE A 94 -1.64 0.41 -17.98
N THR A 95 -1.48 1.39 -17.09
CA THR A 95 -2.49 2.43 -16.85
C THR A 95 -2.68 3.29 -18.09
N GLU A 96 -1.59 3.69 -18.76
CA GLU A 96 -1.64 4.43 -20.03
C GLU A 96 -2.32 3.61 -21.14
N GLU A 97 -2.07 2.31 -21.22
CA GLU A 97 -2.70 1.42 -22.19
C GLU A 97 -4.20 1.25 -21.93
N LEU A 98 -4.61 1.03 -20.68
CA LEU A 98 -6.02 0.91 -20.29
C LEU A 98 -6.80 2.22 -20.53
N ALA A 99 -6.16 3.38 -20.35
CA ALA A 99 -6.74 4.66 -20.70
C ALA A 99 -6.95 4.80 -22.21
N LYS A 100 -5.97 4.40 -23.04
CA LYS A 100 -6.11 4.36 -24.51
C LYS A 100 -7.21 3.40 -24.98
N GLU A 101 -7.45 2.31 -24.24
CA GLU A 101 -8.56 1.37 -24.47
C GLU A 101 -9.92 1.90 -24.01
N GLY A 102 -9.97 3.05 -23.32
CA GLY A 102 -11.20 3.61 -22.74
C GLY A 102 -11.73 2.83 -21.54
N ARG A 103 -10.89 2.00 -20.92
CA ARG A 103 -11.23 1.18 -19.75
C ARG A 103 -10.95 1.89 -18.43
N LEU A 104 -10.06 2.88 -18.47
CA LEU A 104 -9.89 3.89 -17.43
C LEU A 104 -10.30 5.25 -18.01
N GLY A 105 -10.90 6.11 -17.17
CA GLY A 105 -11.07 7.52 -17.52
C GLY A 105 -9.70 8.20 -17.66
N GLU A 106 -9.61 9.30 -18.39
CA GLU A 106 -8.39 10.13 -18.39
C GLU A 106 -8.01 10.44 -16.93
N VAL A 107 -6.87 9.90 -16.50
CA VAL A 107 -6.20 10.24 -15.22
C VAL A 107 -5.58 11.63 -15.32
#